data_AF-R6STB3-F1
#
_entry.id   AF-R6STB3-F1
#
_cell.length_a   1.000
_cell.length_b   1.000
_cell.length_c   1.000
_cell.angle_alpha   90.00
_cell.angle_beta   90.00
_cell.angle_gamma   90.00
#
_symmetry.space_group_name_H-M   'P 1'
#
loop_
_entity.id
_entity.type
_entity.pdbx_description
1 polymer ?
#
loop_
_entity_poly.entity_id
_entity_poly.type
_entity_poly.pdbx_seq_one_letter_code
_entity_poly.pdbx_strand_id
1 'polypeptide(L)'
;MYSFNKYKIEKGKNFYILSCENILQYKSEDDEFKEEYLAAITPSCWDETLVSKINLNAYHIYHIYGMQMLPGCYNRISDYKGVCKLSNRPVGIYENAYITPDGKVYWGMSSTSGIEGFYSNISSILIICPQMSNEQCNRIFSVFKKNNYNFSIPASCGLLESISFCCPQSIILSYSSTNESNLIIYPGDTDLDLTESDCMRWEFSVDVQPVFRRK
;
A
#
# COMPACT_ATOMS: atom_id res chain seq x y z
N MET A 1 0.84 -20.04 -5.84
CA MET A 1 1.37 -18.99 -6.74
C MET A 1 0.20 -18.18 -7.26
N TYR A 2 0.30 -16.85 -7.39
CA TYR A 2 -0.78 -16.05 -7.98
C TYR A 2 -0.49 -15.79 -9.46
N SER A 3 -1.54 -15.84 -10.28
CA SER A 3 -1.50 -15.40 -11.67
C SER A 3 -2.53 -14.28 -11.82
N PHE A 4 -2.23 -13.31 -12.67
CA PHE A 4 -3.13 -12.19 -12.91
C PHE A 4 -3.54 -12.12 -14.38
N ASN A 5 -4.77 -11.72 -14.64
CA ASN A 5 -5.28 -11.53 -16.00
C ASN A 5 -6.26 -10.34 -16.05
N LYS A 6 -6.74 -10.04 -17.26
CA LYS A 6 -7.68 -8.92 -17.52
C LYS A 6 -7.21 -7.59 -16.91
N TYR A 7 -5.95 -7.25 -17.16
CA TYR A 7 -5.37 -5.98 -16.77
C TYR A 7 -6.17 -4.82 -17.37
N LYS A 8 -6.39 -3.78 -16.58
CA LYS A 8 -7.09 -2.56 -16.97
C LYS A 8 -6.38 -1.36 -16.37
N ILE A 9 -6.37 -0.27 -17.12
CA ILE A 9 -5.99 1.06 -16.65
C ILE A 9 -7.18 2.01 -16.81
N GLU A 10 -7.46 2.76 -15.76
CA GLU A 10 -8.40 3.88 -15.80
C GLU A 10 -7.65 5.17 -15.49
N LYS A 11 -7.71 6.14 -16.40
CA LYS A 11 -7.13 7.47 -16.20
C LYS A 11 -8.21 8.44 -15.74
N GLY A 12 -8.13 8.83 -14.48
CA GLY A 12 -8.91 9.94 -13.92
C GLY A 12 -8.26 11.29 -14.28
N LYS A 13 -8.86 12.38 -13.78
CA LYS A 13 -8.32 13.73 -14.00
C LYS A 13 -6.91 13.91 -13.41
N ASN A 14 -6.68 13.35 -12.21
CA ASN A 14 -5.45 13.52 -11.43
C ASN A 14 -4.94 12.20 -10.84
N PHE A 15 -5.40 11.07 -11.35
CA PHE A 15 -5.02 9.76 -10.82
C PHE A 15 -5.11 8.69 -11.90
N TYR A 16 -4.46 7.55 -11.63
CA TYR A 16 -4.59 6.32 -12.38
C TYR A 16 -5.11 5.21 -11.46
N ILE A 17 -5.88 4.29 -12.01
CA ILE A 17 -6.23 3.03 -11.35
C ILE A 17 -5.73 1.91 -12.25
N LEU A 18 -4.83 1.10 -11.72
CA LEU A 18 -4.45 -0.17 -12.33
C LEU A 18 -5.25 -1.27 -11.64
N SER A 19 -5.89 -2.15 -12.41
CA SER A 19 -6.63 -3.28 -11.86
C SER A 19 -6.42 -4.55 -12.67
N CYS A 20 -6.53 -5.70 -11.99
CA CYS A 20 -6.53 -7.00 -12.64
C CYS A 20 -7.26 -8.04 -11.80
N GLU A 21 -7.73 -9.10 -12.45
CA GLU A 21 -8.34 -10.25 -11.80
C GLU A 21 -7.26 -11.18 -11.23
N ASN A 22 -7.53 -11.71 -10.02
CA ASN A 22 -6.64 -12.63 -9.32
C ASN A 22 -7.03 -14.08 -9.63
N ILE A 23 -6.13 -14.83 -10.26
CA ILE A 23 -6.26 -16.28 -10.47
C ILE A 23 -5.36 -16.99 -9.45
N LEU A 24 -5.99 -17.67 -8.48
CA LEU A 24 -5.31 -18.55 -7.54
C LEU A 24 -4.76 -19.77 -8.29
N GLN A 25 -3.44 -19.89 -8.40
CA GLN A 25 -2.78 -21.09 -8.92
C GLN A 25 -2.18 -21.89 -7.76
N TYR A 26 -2.94 -22.92 -7.34
CA TYR A 26 -2.59 -23.94 -6.33
C TYR A 26 -2.26 -23.43 -4.91
N LYS A 27 -2.97 -24.00 -3.92
CA LYS A 27 -2.49 -24.12 -2.54
C LYS A 27 -1.55 -25.32 -2.49
N SER A 28 -0.31 -25.15 -2.07
CA SER A 28 0.47 -26.30 -1.61
C SER A 28 -0.12 -26.74 -0.26
N GLU A 29 -0.20 -28.05 0.00
CA GLU A 29 -0.79 -28.59 1.24
C GLU A 29 0.09 -28.31 2.48
N ASP A 30 1.30 -27.78 2.30
CA ASP A 30 2.31 -27.55 3.34
C ASP A 30 2.48 -26.09 3.76
N ASP A 31 1.66 -25.16 3.25
CA ASP A 31 1.69 -23.76 3.69
C ASP A 31 0.97 -23.63 5.03
N GLU A 32 1.66 -23.97 6.12
CA GLU A 32 1.37 -23.44 7.45
C GLU A 32 1.12 -21.94 7.31
N PHE A 33 -0.10 -21.52 7.66
CA PHE A 33 -0.60 -20.15 7.59
C PHE A 33 0.33 -19.20 8.37
N LYS A 34 1.39 -18.72 7.72
CA LYS A 34 2.21 -17.63 8.24
C LYS A 34 1.42 -16.34 8.05
N GLU A 35 1.30 -15.57 9.11
CA GLU A 35 0.70 -14.22 9.17
C GLU A 35 1.46 -13.16 8.31
N GLU A 36 1.99 -13.53 7.13
CA GLU A 36 2.55 -12.60 6.14
C GLU A 36 1.45 -11.92 5.28
N TYR A 37 0.17 -12.20 5.57
CA TYR A 37 -1.04 -11.77 4.85
C TYR A 37 -1.47 -10.30 5.03
N LEU A 38 -0.54 -9.35 5.16
CA LEU A 38 -0.91 -7.91 5.21
C LEU A 38 -0.47 -7.10 3.98
N ALA A 39 0.33 -7.68 3.09
CA ALA A 39 0.62 -7.10 1.80
C ALA A 39 -0.51 -7.38 0.81
N ALA A 40 -0.99 -6.36 0.10
CA ALA A 40 -1.91 -6.57 -1.00
C ALA A 40 -1.22 -7.41 -2.08
N ILE A 41 -1.77 -8.59 -2.39
CA ILE A 41 -1.30 -9.43 -3.48
C ILE A 41 -1.57 -8.65 -4.77
N THR A 42 -0.53 -8.10 -5.39
CA THR A 42 -0.63 -7.28 -6.62
C THR A 42 0.45 -7.73 -7.62
N PRO A 43 0.25 -7.51 -8.93
CA PRO A 43 1.24 -7.85 -9.95
C PRO A 43 2.57 -7.14 -9.72
N SER A 44 3.65 -7.91 -9.76
CA SER A 44 5.02 -7.39 -9.58
C SER A 44 5.40 -6.38 -10.67
N CYS A 45 4.85 -6.55 -11.87
CA CYS A 45 5.09 -5.68 -13.01
C CYS A 45 4.66 -4.23 -12.79
N TRP A 46 3.68 -3.97 -11.91
CA TRP A 46 3.27 -2.60 -11.58
C TRP A 46 4.37 -1.85 -10.83
N ASP A 47 4.96 -2.51 -9.84
CA ASP A 47 6.06 -1.96 -9.07
C ASP A 47 7.31 -1.77 -9.94
N GLU A 48 7.64 -2.75 -10.79
CA GLU A 48 8.74 -2.63 -11.78
C GLU A 48 8.56 -1.41 -12.70
N THR A 49 7.35 -1.23 -13.23
CA THR A 49 7.00 -0.08 -14.07
C THR A 49 7.20 1.23 -13.30
N LEU A 50 6.71 1.32 -12.06
CA LEU A 50 6.84 2.52 -11.24
C LEU A 50 8.29 2.84 -10.91
N VAL A 51 9.09 1.85 -10.52
CA VAL A 51 10.52 2.02 -10.24
C VAL A 51 11.27 2.49 -11.49
N SER A 52 10.85 2.08 -12.69
CA SER A 52 11.47 2.53 -13.95
C SER A 52 11.14 3.98 -14.32
N LYS A 53 9.99 4.49 -13.86
CA LYS A 53 9.49 5.84 -14.18
C LYS A 53 9.77 6.87 -13.09
N ILE A 54 10.02 6.44 -11.85
CA ILE A 54 10.24 7.32 -10.69
C ILE A 54 11.72 7.29 -10.30
N ASN A 55 12.36 8.47 -10.23
CA ASN A 55 13.71 8.58 -9.68
C ASN A 55 13.68 8.47 -8.14
N LEU A 56 13.55 7.26 -7.61
CA LEU A 56 13.42 7.00 -6.17
C LEU A 56 14.61 7.50 -5.32
N ASN A 57 15.77 7.76 -5.92
CA ASN A 57 16.93 8.31 -5.21
C ASN A 57 16.75 9.79 -4.84
N ALA A 58 15.83 10.51 -5.50
CA ALA A 58 15.51 11.91 -5.21
C ALA A 58 14.40 12.07 -4.15
N TYR A 59 13.83 10.96 -3.66
CA TYR A 59 12.65 10.98 -2.81
C TYR A 59 12.83 10.11 -1.55
N HIS A 60 12.08 10.46 -0.52
CA HIS A 60 11.80 9.60 0.61
C HIS A 60 10.49 8.85 0.34
N ILE A 61 10.44 7.60 0.79
CA ILE A 61 9.27 6.74 0.68
C ILE A 61 8.66 6.62 2.07
N TYR A 62 7.49 7.20 2.25
CA TYR A 62 6.77 7.20 3.50
C TYR A 62 5.71 6.09 3.50
N HIS A 63 5.87 5.13 4.40
CA HIS A 63 4.97 4.00 4.57
C HIS A 63 3.93 4.34 5.63
N ILE A 64 2.65 4.33 5.26
CA ILE A 64 1.55 4.63 6.19
C ILE A 64 1.04 3.33 6.79
N TYR A 65 0.99 3.23 8.11
CA TYR A 65 0.51 2.04 8.78
C TYR A 65 -0.54 2.38 9.82
N GLY A 66 -1.43 1.44 10.03
CA GLY A 66 -2.41 1.55 11.09
C GLY A 66 -2.86 0.20 11.61
N MET A 67 -3.34 0.22 12.85
CA MET A 67 -3.92 -0.93 13.53
C MET A 67 -5.19 -0.46 14.23
N GLN A 68 -6.30 -1.15 13.99
CA GLN A 68 -7.55 -0.89 14.68
C GLN A 68 -7.72 -1.85 15.86
N MET A 69 -8.04 -1.29 17.02
CA MET A 69 -8.41 -2.02 18.23
C MET A 69 -9.89 -1.81 18.51
N LEU A 70 -10.62 -2.91 18.70
CA LEU A 70 -12.05 -2.88 19.03
C LEU A 70 -12.31 -2.15 20.37
N PRO A 71 -13.52 -1.59 20.56
CA PRO A 71 -13.91 -1.00 21.85
C PRO A 71 -13.72 -1.99 23.00
N GLY A 72 -13.18 -1.51 24.12
CA GLY A 72 -12.89 -2.35 25.29
C GLY A 72 -11.54 -3.07 25.26
N CYS A 73 -10.87 -3.15 24.10
CA CYS A 73 -9.53 -3.75 23.97
C CYS A 73 -8.39 -2.74 24.19
N TYR A 74 -8.71 -1.47 24.49
CA TYR A 74 -7.73 -0.42 24.80
C TYR A 74 -8.21 0.41 25.99
N ASN A 75 -7.26 0.95 26.75
CA ASN A 75 -7.51 1.89 27.84
C ASN A 75 -6.29 2.81 28.05
N ARG A 76 -6.43 3.81 28.92
CA ARG A 76 -5.35 4.77 29.20
C ARG A 76 -4.05 4.12 29.68
N ILE A 77 -4.13 3.00 30.40
CA ILE A 77 -2.95 2.28 30.91
C ILE A 77 -2.27 1.51 29.78
N SER A 78 -3.03 0.81 28.93
CA SER A 78 -2.48 0.09 27.77
C SER A 78 -1.88 1.05 26.75
N ASP A 79 -2.46 2.24 26.60
CA ASP A 79 -1.92 3.34 25.79
C ASP A 79 -0.59 3.85 26.37
N TYR A 80 -0.58 4.24 27.64
CA TYR A 80 0.60 4.78 28.31
C TYR A 80 1.78 3.80 28.30
N LYS A 81 1.50 2.51 28.52
CA LYS A 81 2.51 1.46 28.49
C LYS A 81 2.94 1.08 27.08
N GLY A 82 2.32 1.63 26.03
CA GLY A 82 2.57 1.24 24.64
C GLY A 82 2.31 -0.24 24.40
N VAL A 83 1.33 -0.83 25.07
CA VAL A 83 0.90 -2.23 24.85
C VAL A 83 0.13 -2.30 23.55
N CYS A 84 -0.79 -1.34 23.34
CA CYS A 84 -1.48 -1.14 22.08
C CYS A 84 -0.69 -0.09 21.30
N LYS A 85 0.31 -0.54 20.55
CA LYS A 85 1.12 0.31 19.66
C LYS A 85 1.35 -0.43 18.36
N LEU A 86 2.02 0.23 17.41
CA LEU A 86 2.42 -0.34 16.13
C LEU A 86 3.67 -1.22 16.34
N SER A 87 3.62 -2.13 17.32
CA SER A 87 4.78 -2.81 17.94
C SER A 87 5.54 -3.74 17.01
N ASN A 88 4.88 -4.21 15.96
CA ASN A 88 5.47 -5.07 14.93
C ASN A 88 5.84 -4.29 13.66
N ARG A 89 5.82 -2.95 13.71
CA ARG A 89 6.18 -2.07 12.60
C ARG A 89 7.46 -1.32 12.92
N PRO A 90 8.23 -0.87 11.91
CA PRO A 90 9.42 -0.05 12.12
C PRO A 90 9.08 1.17 12.98
N VAL A 91 10.02 1.61 13.82
CA VAL A 91 9.86 2.84 14.61
C VAL A 91 9.55 3.98 13.66
N GLY A 92 8.39 4.60 13.84
CA GLY A 92 7.90 5.66 12.98
C GLY A 92 8.68 6.96 13.13
N ILE A 93 8.64 7.78 12.09
CA ILE A 93 8.98 9.20 12.18
C ILE A 93 7.79 10.02 12.73
N TYR A 94 6.59 9.45 12.73
CA TYR A 94 5.37 10.06 13.26
C TYR A 94 4.41 8.97 13.72
N GLU A 95 3.83 9.12 14.91
CA GLU A 95 2.82 8.21 15.45
C GLU A 95 1.74 9.00 16.18
N ASN A 96 0.49 8.57 16.03
CA ASN A 96 -0.64 9.16 16.72
C ASN A 96 -1.81 8.17 16.75
N ALA A 97 -2.95 8.55 17.35
CA ALA A 97 -4.14 7.72 17.35
C ALA A 97 -5.42 8.55 17.27
N TYR A 98 -6.47 7.95 16.73
CA TYR A 98 -7.81 8.52 16.71
C TYR A 98 -8.88 7.47 17.04
N ILE A 99 -10.05 7.95 17.46
CA ILE A 99 -11.20 7.11 17.77
C ILE A 99 -12.17 7.18 16.59
N THR A 100 -12.67 6.03 16.18
CA THR A 100 -13.75 5.83 15.21
C THR A 100 -14.94 5.15 15.94
N PRO A 101 -16.12 5.07 15.32
CA PRO A 101 -17.23 4.29 15.88
C PRO A 101 -16.88 2.82 16.16
N ASP A 102 -15.98 2.25 15.36
CA ASP A 102 -15.60 0.83 15.40
C ASP A 102 -14.38 0.55 16.30
N GLY A 103 -13.88 1.55 17.03
CA GLY A 103 -12.77 1.40 17.96
C GLY A 103 -11.70 2.49 17.84
N LYS A 104 -10.49 2.19 18.29
CA LYS A 104 -9.36 3.11 18.24
C LYS A 104 -8.37 2.68 17.18
N VAL A 105 -7.98 3.61 16.33
CA VAL A 105 -6.94 3.41 15.31
C VAL A 105 -5.64 4.01 15.81
N TYR A 106 -4.61 3.18 15.90
CA TYR A 106 -3.22 3.61 16.02
C TYR A 106 -2.69 3.81 14.63
N TRP A 107 -2.13 4.98 14.37
CA TRP A 107 -1.67 5.41 13.06
C TRP A 107 -0.21 5.80 13.15
N GLY A 108 0.57 5.45 12.14
CA GLY A 108 1.95 5.87 12.08
C GLY A 108 2.49 5.93 10.66
N MET A 109 3.67 6.53 10.57
CA MET A 109 4.39 6.72 9.33
C MET A 109 5.88 6.50 9.57
N SER A 110 6.50 5.71 8.70
CA SER A 110 7.94 5.43 8.69
C SER A 110 8.50 5.88 7.35
N SER A 111 9.80 6.16 7.30
CA SER A 111 10.46 6.63 6.09
C SER A 111 11.58 5.67 5.71
N THR A 112 11.64 5.33 4.43
CA THR A 112 12.75 4.62 3.80
C THR A 112 13.20 5.40 2.56
N SER A 113 14.25 4.92 1.90
CA SER A 113 14.81 5.54 0.70
C SER A 113 15.26 4.49 -0.30
N GLY A 114 15.27 4.85 -1.58
CA GLY A 114 15.76 3.99 -2.66
C GLY A 114 14.85 2.79 -2.96
N ILE A 115 15.31 1.97 -3.90
CA ILE A 115 14.55 0.86 -4.48
C ILE A 115 14.22 -0.22 -3.43
N GLU A 116 15.16 -0.56 -2.56
CA GLU A 116 14.93 -1.53 -1.48
C GLU A 116 13.83 -1.06 -0.52
N GLY A 117 13.79 0.25 -0.24
CA GLY A 117 12.75 0.86 0.59
C GLY A 117 11.36 0.80 -0.05
N PHE A 118 11.29 0.87 -1.39
CA PHE A 118 10.05 0.75 -2.17
C PHE A 118 9.47 -0.67 -2.06
N TYR A 119 10.29 -1.69 -2.28
CA TYR A 119 9.88 -3.10 -2.26
C TYR A 119 9.67 -3.71 -0.87
N SER A 120 9.87 -2.94 0.21
CA SER A 120 9.76 -3.46 1.58
C SER A 120 8.37 -4.02 1.94
N ASN A 121 7.34 -3.74 1.13
CA ASN A 121 5.98 -4.31 1.22
C ASN A 121 5.33 -4.25 2.61
N ILE A 122 5.66 -3.19 3.36
CA ILE A 122 5.22 -3.02 4.76
C ILE A 122 3.92 -2.22 4.89
N SER A 123 3.37 -1.69 3.81
CA SER A 123 2.22 -0.78 3.84
C SER A 123 1.38 -0.86 2.56
N SER A 124 0.05 -0.72 2.71
CA SER A 124 -0.89 -0.58 1.60
C SER A 124 -0.92 0.84 1.03
N ILE A 125 -0.40 1.85 1.73
CA ILE A 125 -0.38 3.25 1.26
C ILE A 125 1.03 3.81 1.37
N LEU A 126 1.62 4.16 0.24
CA LEU A 126 2.92 4.81 0.14
C LEU A 126 2.75 6.26 -0.28
N ILE A 127 3.53 7.16 0.32
CA ILE A 127 3.66 8.54 -0.11
C ILE A 127 5.13 8.78 -0.44
N ILE A 128 5.42 9.12 -1.69
CA ILE A 128 6.77 9.33 -2.20
C ILE A 128 6.94 10.82 -2.43
N CYS A 129 7.81 11.48 -1.67
CA CYS A 129 8.06 12.92 -1.79
C CYS A 129 9.46 13.31 -1.29
N PRO A 130 10.00 14.49 -1.69
CA PRO A 130 11.40 14.83 -1.42
C PRO A 130 11.72 14.92 0.07
N GLN A 131 10.78 15.46 0.85
CA GLN A 131 10.82 15.44 2.31
C GLN A 131 9.45 15.87 2.82
N MET A 132 8.98 15.22 3.89
CA MET A 132 7.75 15.58 4.58
C MET A 132 8.05 16.38 5.85
N SER A 133 7.42 17.54 5.99
CA SER A 133 7.49 18.32 7.22
C SER A 133 6.53 17.78 8.29
N ASN A 134 6.78 18.06 9.57
CA ASN A 134 5.87 17.70 10.65
C ASN A 134 4.46 18.26 10.45
N GLU A 135 4.33 19.45 9.85
CA GLU A 135 3.04 20.05 9.52
C GLU A 135 2.30 19.21 8.46
N GLN A 136 2.99 18.75 7.42
CA GLN A 136 2.41 17.85 6.42
C GLN A 136 1.98 16.52 7.05
N CYS A 137 2.79 15.93 7.93
CA CYS A 137 2.42 14.73 8.69
C CYS A 137 1.12 14.93 9.49
N ASN A 138 1.02 16.05 10.21
CA ASN A 138 -0.17 16.41 10.99
C ASN A 138 -1.41 16.58 10.10
N ARG A 139 -1.26 17.21 8.92
CA ARG A 139 -2.36 17.41 7.96
C ARG A 139 -2.84 16.08 7.39
N ILE A 140 -1.93 15.20 6.99
CA ILE A 140 -2.25 13.86 6.49
C ILE A 140 -2.95 13.04 7.57
N PHE A 141 -2.41 13.01 8.80
CA PHE A 141 -3.08 12.38 9.94
C PHE A 141 -4.50 12.91 10.16
N SER A 142 -4.68 14.23 10.04
CA SER A 142 -6.00 14.85 10.18
C SER A 142 -6.98 14.41 9.09
N VAL A 143 -6.51 14.13 7.87
CA VAL A 143 -7.34 13.56 6.79
C VAL A 143 -7.84 12.17 7.17
N PHE A 144 -6.94 11.27 7.61
CA PHE A 144 -7.32 9.94 8.07
C PHE A 144 -8.34 9.99 9.22
N LYS A 145 -8.07 10.83 10.22
CA LYS A 145 -8.95 11.03 11.38
C LYS A 145 -10.33 11.54 10.98
N LYS A 146 -10.41 12.59 10.15
CA LYS A 146 -11.70 13.18 9.72
C LYS A 146 -12.56 12.20 8.94
N ASN A 147 -11.94 11.30 8.18
CA ASN A 147 -12.62 10.28 7.39
C ASN A 147 -12.93 9.01 8.19
N ASN A 148 -12.59 8.94 9.49
CA ASN A 148 -12.68 7.72 10.31
C ASN A 148 -12.07 6.50 9.61
N TYR A 149 -10.97 6.69 8.89
CA TYR A 149 -10.45 5.64 8.03
C TYR A 149 -10.01 4.41 8.83
N ASN A 150 -10.39 3.24 8.34
CA ASN A 150 -10.05 1.93 8.88
C ASN A 150 -9.10 1.21 7.91
N PHE A 151 -7.96 0.75 8.41
CA PHE A 151 -6.94 0.06 7.61
C PHE A 151 -7.35 -1.35 7.18
N SER A 152 -8.46 -1.88 7.68
CA SER A 152 -9.05 -3.15 7.25
C SER A 152 -9.80 -3.05 5.92
N ILE A 153 -9.98 -1.85 5.36
CA ILE A 153 -10.65 -1.64 4.07
C ILE A 153 -9.74 -0.86 3.11
N PRO A 154 -9.89 -1.07 1.78
CA PRO A 154 -9.16 -0.30 0.78
C PRO A 154 -9.39 1.22 0.93
N ALA A 155 -8.35 2.02 0.70
CA ALA A 155 -8.49 3.47 0.68
C ALA A 155 -9.30 3.92 -0.54
N SER A 156 -10.23 4.85 -0.32
CA SER A 156 -11.04 5.42 -1.38
C SER A 156 -10.29 6.54 -2.12
N CYS A 157 -10.66 6.78 -3.38
CA CYS A 157 -10.12 7.91 -4.15
C CYS A 157 -10.30 9.25 -3.42
N GLY A 158 -11.43 9.48 -2.74
CA GLY A 158 -11.66 10.72 -2.00
C GLY A 158 -10.72 10.92 -0.80
N LEU A 159 -10.34 9.82 -0.12
CA LEU A 159 -9.32 9.87 0.95
C LEU A 159 -7.95 10.23 0.35
N LEU A 160 -7.55 9.52 -0.71
CA LEU A 160 -6.24 9.70 -1.35
C LEU A 160 -6.10 11.08 -2.00
N GLU A 161 -7.16 11.59 -2.62
CA GLU A 161 -7.22 12.96 -3.13
C GLU A 161 -7.07 14.00 -2.01
N SER A 162 -7.69 13.77 -0.84
CA SER A 162 -7.49 14.65 0.32
C SER A 162 -6.05 14.64 0.82
N ILE A 163 -5.36 13.50 0.73
CA ILE A 163 -3.94 13.37 1.07
C ILE A 163 -3.06 14.09 0.03
N SER A 164 -3.38 13.99 -1.26
CA SER A 164 -2.61 14.66 -2.33
C SER A 164 -2.64 16.18 -2.19
N PHE A 165 -3.74 16.77 -1.74
CA PHE A 165 -3.81 18.21 -1.40
C PHE A 165 -2.93 18.61 -0.19
N CYS A 166 -2.54 17.66 0.66
CA CYS A 166 -1.60 17.93 1.74
C CYS A 166 -0.14 17.95 1.25
N CYS A 167 0.17 17.23 0.17
CA CYS A 167 1.49 17.13 -0.44
C CYS A 167 1.39 17.09 -1.98
N PRO A 168 1.22 18.24 -2.66
CA PRO A 168 0.99 18.26 -4.11
C PRO A 168 2.14 17.63 -4.92
N GLN A 169 3.39 17.83 -4.49
CA GLN A 169 4.56 17.23 -5.14
C GLN A 169 4.76 15.72 -4.86
N SER A 170 3.81 15.06 -4.17
CA SER A 170 3.95 13.66 -3.79
C SER A 170 3.30 12.72 -4.80
N ILE A 171 3.93 11.57 -5.00
CA ILE A 171 3.30 10.42 -5.63
C ILE A 171 2.69 9.58 -4.51
N ILE A 172 1.39 9.31 -4.58
CA ILE A 172 0.68 8.46 -3.60
C ILE A 172 0.30 7.17 -4.29
N LEU A 173 0.66 6.05 -3.67
CA LEU A 173 0.33 4.71 -4.11
C LEU A 173 -0.58 4.06 -3.06
N SER A 174 -1.68 3.46 -3.50
CA SER A 174 -2.57 2.71 -2.63
C SER A 174 -2.87 1.34 -3.24
N TYR A 175 -2.35 0.31 -2.60
CA TYR A 175 -2.48 -1.08 -2.97
C TYR A 175 -3.65 -1.73 -2.23
N SER A 176 -4.43 -2.55 -2.93
CA SER A 176 -5.48 -3.36 -2.32
C SER A 176 -5.70 -4.65 -3.11
N SER A 177 -6.09 -5.71 -2.40
CA SER A 177 -6.42 -7.00 -2.98
C SER A 177 -7.52 -7.64 -2.15
N THR A 178 -8.78 -7.45 -2.54
CA THR A 178 -9.94 -8.12 -1.92
C THR A 178 -10.45 -9.22 -2.84
N ASN A 179 -11.05 -8.84 -3.98
CA ASN A 179 -11.48 -9.75 -5.06
C ASN A 179 -10.65 -9.55 -6.33
N GLU A 180 -10.27 -8.31 -6.58
CA GLU A 180 -9.37 -7.88 -7.65
C GLU A 180 -8.18 -7.16 -7.00
N SER A 181 -7.03 -7.27 -7.66
CA SER A 181 -5.87 -6.46 -7.31
C SER A 181 -6.07 -5.06 -7.88
N ASN A 182 -5.82 -4.05 -7.06
CA ASN A 182 -5.95 -2.66 -7.46
C ASN A 182 -4.77 -1.85 -6.92
N LEU A 183 -4.24 -0.98 -7.77
CA LEU A 183 -3.26 0.04 -7.42
C LEU A 183 -3.79 1.41 -7.89
N ILE A 184 -4.11 2.27 -6.92
CA ILE A 184 -4.49 3.66 -7.17
C ILE A 184 -3.24 4.53 -7.06
N ILE A 185 -3.03 5.38 -8.06
CA ILE A 185 -1.83 6.21 -8.19
C ILE A 185 -2.25 7.66 -8.35
N TYR A 186 -1.87 8.52 -7.41
CA TYR A 186 -1.91 9.97 -7.58
C TYR A 186 -0.49 10.43 -7.85
N PRO A 187 -0.15 10.90 -9.07
CA PRO A 187 1.24 11.14 -9.44
C PRO A 187 1.78 12.50 -8.98
N GLY A 188 0.93 13.35 -8.38
CA GLY A 188 1.28 14.71 -8.00
C GLY A 188 1.68 15.53 -9.21
N ASP A 189 2.82 16.23 -9.11
CA ASP A 189 3.42 16.99 -10.21
C ASP A 189 4.26 16.13 -11.18
N THR A 190 4.38 14.82 -10.92
CA THR A 190 5.16 13.91 -11.77
C THR A 190 4.30 13.46 -12.94
N ASP A 191 4.79 13.59 -14.17
CA ASP A 191 4.15 12.96 -15.31
C ASP A 191 4.65 11.52 -15.46
N LEU A 192 3.82 10.55 -15.04
CA LEU A 192 4.15 9.13 -15.19
C LEU A 192 3.80 8.59 -16.59
N ASP A 193 2.91 9.28 -17.31
CA ASP A 193 2.33 8.84 -18.59
C ASP A 193 2.12 7.31 -18.68
N LEU A 194 1.32 6.77 -17.76
CA LEU A 194 1.04 5.32 -17.71
C LEU A 194 0.11 4.91 -18.85
N THR A 195 0.51 3.86 -19.57
CA THR A 195 -0.21 3.27 -20.69
C THR A 195 -0.64 1.82 -20.40
N GLU A 196 -1.52 1.26 -21.23
CA GLU A 196 -1.91 -0.16 -21.12
C GLU A 196 -0.71 -1.11 -21.23
N SER A 197 0.27 -0.79 -22.07
CA SER A 197 1.51 -1.58 -22.19
C SER A 197 2.36 -1.55 -20.91
N ASP A 198 2.30 -0.48 -20.12
CA ASP A 198 3.01 -0.37 -18.85
C ASP A 198 2.35 -1.23 -17.75
N CYS A 199 1.07 -1.57 -17.92
CA CYS A 199 0.28 -2.38 -16.98
C CYS A 199 0.44 -3.88 -17.20
N MET A 200 1.06 -4.27 -18.32
CA MET A 200 1.18 -5.65 -18.75
C MET A 200 2.65 -6.01 -18.94
N ARG A 201 3.17 -6.86 -18.06
CA ARG A 201 4.20 -7.81 -18.45
C ARG A 201 3.60 -9.20 -18.38
N TRP A 202 3.86 -10.00 -19.41
CA TRP A 202 3.49 -11.42 -19.40
C TRP A 202 4.23 -12.09 -18.24
N GLU A 203 3.55 -12.27 -17.11
CA GLU A 203 4.04 -13.09 -16.00
C GLU A 203 3.95 -14.59 -16.35
N PHE A 204 4.41 -15.02 -17.53
CA PHE A 204 4.65 -16.43 -17.88
C PHE A 204 5.75 -16.57 -18.94
N SER A 205 6.95 -16.93 -18.51
CA SER A 205 7.81 -17.91 -19.20
C SER A 205 8.95 -18.34 -18.27
N VAL A 206 8.63 -19.07 -17.20
CA VAL A 206 9.53 -20.16 -16.83
C VAL A 206 8.89 -21.39 -17.45
N ASP A 207 9.58 -21.96 -18.42
CA ASP A 207 9.29 -23.26 -19.00
C ASP A 207 9.20 -24.30 -17.88
N VAL A 208 8.05 -24.43 -17.23
CA VAL A 208 7.67 -25.67 -16.58
C VAL A 208 7.28 -26.60 -17.72
N GLN A 209 8.32 -27.13 -18.39
CA GLN A 209 8.18 -28.33 -19.19
C GLN A 209 7.32 -29.31 -18.38
N PRO A 210 6.18 -29.77 -18.90
CA PRO A 210 5.46 -30.82 -18.22
C PRO A 210 6.42 -32.00 -18.17
N VAL A 211 6.92 -32.32 -16.98
CA VAL A 211 7.60 -33.59 -16.74
C VAL A 211 6.50 -34.63 -16.86
N PHE A 212 6.19 -35.03 -18.11
CA PHE A 212 5.55 -36.28 -18.40
C PHE A 212 6.49 -37.36 -17.87
N ARG A 213 6.30 -37.76 -16.62
CA ARG A 213 6.79 -39.05 -16.17
C ARG A 213 6.01 -40.10 -16.95
N ARG A 214 6.58 -40.53 -18.08
CA ARG A 214 6.19 -41.76 -18.75
C ARG A 214 6.98 -42.92 -18.15
N LYS A 215 6.18 -43.87 -17.62
CA LYS A 215 6.48 -45.22 -17.12
C LYS A 215 7.10 -45.29 -15.73
#